data_AF-A0A645EWV3-F1
#
_entry.id   AF-A0A645EWV3-F1
#
_cell.length_a   1.000
_cell.length_b   1.000
_cell.length_c   1.000
_cell.angle_alpha   90.00
_cell.angle_beta   90.00
_cell.angle_gamma   90.00
#
_symmetry.space_group_name_H-M   'P 1'
#
loop_
_entity.id
_entity.type
_entity.pdbx_description
1 polymer ?
#
loop_
_entity_poly.entity_id
_entity_poly.type
_entity_poly.pdbx_seq_one_letter_code
_entity_poly.pdbx_strand_id
1 'polypeptide(L)'
;MQQNKKKAGKFLYIANLMTHYSQTHQLGLTQHLHEVEKYCGRQVDAIIVNTAGIDQETAQRYAAMHEYPVADDLGNSLPTNKVIRAKLLAKNLEEAVPGDGVPRSLLRHDKQKLKRTLVKVFQI
;
A
#
# COMPACT_ATOMS: atom_id res chain seq x y z
N MET A 1 23.08 10.99 3.39
CA MET A 1 22.17 9.82 3.38
C MET A 1 22.55 8.70 2.39
N GLN A 2 23.70 8.78 1.68
CA GLN A 2 24.20 7.71 0.78
C GLN A 2 24.74 6.44 1.47
N GLN A 3 24.83 6.41 2.80
CA GLN A 3 25.42 5.26 3.53
C GLN A 3 24.49 4.03 3.65
N ASN A 4 23.24 4.12 3.21
CA ASN A 4 22.22 3.08 3.44
C ASN A 4 22.11 1.98 2.37
N LYS A 5 22.99 1.93 1.36
CA LYS A 5 22.88 0.89 0.30
C LYS A 5 23.71 -0.38 0.57
N LYS A 6 24.77 -0.31 1.37
CA LYS A 6 25.67 -1.45 1.67
C LYS A 6 25.51 -2.07 3.06
N LYS A 7 24.91 -1.38 4.04
CA LYS A 7 24.71 -1.85 5.43
C LYS A 7 23.24 -2.01 5.85
N ALA A 8 22.28 -1.65 5.00
CA ALA A 8 20.87 -1.71 5.37
C ALA A 8 20.21 -3.01 4.90
N GLY A 9 19.19 -3.46 5.62
CA GLY A 9 18.35 -4.59 5.21
C GLY A 9 17.54 -4.31 3.94
N LYS A 10 16.74 -5.30 3.53
CA LYS A 10 15.82 -5.19 2.39
C LYS A 10 14.85 -4.02 2.63
N PHE A 11 14.74 -3.12 1.67
CA PHE A 11 13.79 -2.02 1.67
C PHE A 11 12.55 -2.43 0.88
N LEU A 12 11.48 -2.64 1.63
CA LEU A 12 10.20 -3.08 1.13
C LEU A 12 9.19 -1.95 1.24
N TYR A 13 8.48 -1.65 0.16
CA TYR A 13 7.33 -0.76 0.19
C TYR A 13 6.03 -1.59 0.20
N ILE A 14 5.14 -1.31 1.15
CA ILE A 14 3.80 -1.90 1.21
C ILE A 14 2.83 -0.82 0.75
N ALA A 15 2.18 -1.05 -0.38
CA ALA A 15 1.26 -0.09 -0.96
C ALA A 15 0.08 0.23 -0.02
N ASN A 16 -0.35 1.50 -0.04
CA ASN A 16 -1.61 1.88 0.58
C ASN A 16 -2.78 1.22 -0.16
N LEU A 17 -3.86 0.91 0.57
CA LEU A 17 -5.09 0.36 -0.03
C LEU A 17 -5.91 1.45 -0.73
N MET A 18 -5.96 2.63 -0.11
CA MET A 18 -6.70 3.81 -0.55
C MET A 18 -5.77 5.02 -0.60
N THR A 19 -6.11 5.98 -1.45
CA THR A 19 -5.58 7.34 -1.43
C THR A 19 -6.18 8.10 -0.25
N HIS A 20 -5.47 9.13 0.23
CA HIS A 20 -5.95 10.03 1.27
C HIS A 20 -6.14 11.44 0.69
N TYR A 21 -7.30 12.06 0.93
CA TYR A 21 -7.70 13.29 0.22
C TYR A 21 -6.69 14.45 0.35
N SER A 22 -6.12 14.66 1.54
CA SER A 22 -5.17 15.76 1.76
C SER A 22 -3.71 15.41 1.50
N GLN A 23 -3.37 14.14 1.23
CA GLN A 23 -1.97 13.68 1.19
C GLN A 23 -1.60 13.02 -0.14
N THR A 24 -2.47 12.15 -0.66
CA THR A 24 -2.14 11.31 -1.82
C THR A 24 -3.29 11.25 -2.83
N HIS A 25 -4.12 12.29 -2.88
CA HIS A 25 -5.26 12.35 -3.79
C HIS A 25 -4.80 12.19 -5.25
N GLN A 26 -5.50 11.33 -5.99
CA GLN A 26 -5.20 10.98 -7.39
C GLN A 26 -3.81 10.38 -7.64
N LEU A 27 -3.07 10.00 -6.59
CA LEU A 27 -1.78 9.35 -6.78
C LEU A 27 -1.92 7.85 -7.06
N GLY A 28 -1.31 7.40 -8.15
CA GLY A 28 -1.10 5.97 -8.46
C GLY A 28 0.13 5.40 -7.75
N LEU A 29 0.33 4.08 -7.85
CA LEU A 29 1.49 3.41 -7.22
C LEU A 29 2.83 3.92 -7.73
N THR A 30 2.92 4.28 -9.01
CA THR A 30 4.14 4.80 -9.62
C THR A 30 4.57 6.11 -8.96
N GLN A 31 3.62 7.01 -8.69
CA GLN A 31 3.88 8.29 -8.02
C GLN A 31 4.20 8.10 -6.53
N HIS A 32 3.46 7.22 -5.84
CA HIS A 32 3.77 6.84 -4.45
C HIS A 32 5.22 6.34 -4.33
N LEU A 33 5.60 5.42 -5.23
CA LEU A 33 6.94 4.86 -5.23
C LEU A 33 7.99 5.93 -5.51
N HIS A 34 7.77 6.81 -6.49
CA HIS A 34 8.68 7.89 -6.81
C HIS A 34 8.95 8.80 -5.60
N GLU A 35 7.91 9.25 -4.90
CA GLU A 35 8.06 10.11 -3.72
C GLU A 35 8.79 9.38 -2.58
N VAL A 36 8.43 8.12 -2.31
CA VAL A 36 9.11 7.31 -1.29
C VAL A 36 10.60 7.16 -1.60
N GLU A 37 10.96 6.79 -2.83
CA GLU A 37 12.35 6.59 -3.24
C GLU A 37 13.16 7.89 -3.25
N LYS A 38 12.53 9.01 -3.67
CA LYS A 38 13.10 10.36 -3.67
C LYS A 38 13.50 10.80 -2.26
N TYR A 39 12.59 10.70 -1.29
CA TYR A 39 12.87 11.11 0.08
C TYR A 39 13.74 10.10 0.85
N CYS A 40 13.65 8.80 0.52
CA CYS A 40 14.53 7.79 1.12
C CYS A 40 15.95 7.78 0.52
N GLY A 41 16.15 8.37 -0.66
CA GLY A 41 17.44 8.39 -1.36
C GLY A 41 17.92 7.01 -1.85
N ARG A 42 17.03 6.03 -1.97
CA ARG A 42 17.29 4.69 -2.53
C ARG A 42 16.04 4.11 -3.16
N GLN A 43 16.24 3.26 -4.16
CA GLN A 43 15.15 2.46 -4.74
C GLN A 43 14.72 1.35 -3.80
N VAL A 44 13.46 0.94 -3.91
CA VAL A 44 12.93 -0.23 -3.22
C VAL A 44 13.52 -1.51 -3.82
N ASP A 45 13.72 -2.50 -2.94
CA ASP A 45 14.09 -3.85 -3.36
C ASP A 45 12.86 -4.62 -3.84
N ALA A 46 11.71 -4.40 -3.21
CA ALA A 46 10.43 -4.95 -3.62
C ALA A 46 9.25 -4.05 -3.18
N ILE A 47 8.11 -4.24 -3.84
CA ILE A 47 6.83 -3.64 -3.51
C ILE A 47 5.76 -4.73 -3.33
N ILE A 48 4.91 -4.58 -2.32
CA ILE A 48 3.73 -5.43 -2.09
C ILE A 48 2.47 -4.64 -2.45
N VAL A 49 1.63 -5.22 -3.31
CA VAL A 49 0.41 -4.59 -3.83
C VAL A 49 -0.80 -5.47 -3.53
N ASN A 50 -1.86 -4.85 -3.00
CA ASN A 50 -3.13 -5.53 -2.81
C ASN A 50 -3.87 -5.72 -4.15
N THR A 51 -4.36 -6.93 -4.40
CA THR A 51 -5.22 -7.26 -5.55
C THR A 51 -6.63 -7.68 -5.15
N ALA A 52 -6.95 -7.66 -3.85
CA ALA A 52 -8.32 -7.90 -3.42
C ALA A 52 -9.19 -6.70 -3.80
N GLY A 53 -10.29 -6.97 -4.49
CA GLY A 53 -11.32 -5.95 -4.74
C GLY A 53 -11.92 -5.45 -3.43
N ILE A 54 -12.33 -4.18 -3.47
CA ILE A 54 -13.06 -3.52 -2.38
C ILE A 54 -14.54 -3.58 -2.77
N ASP A 55 -15.40 -3.97 -1.82
CA ASP A 55 -16.84 -4.02 -2.06
C ASP A 55 -17.40 -2.62 -2.34
N GLN A 56 -18.50 -2.58 -3.09
CA GLN A 56 -19.08 -1.34 -3.59
C GLN A 56 -19.52 -0.40 -2.46
N GLU A 57 -20.08 -0.93 -1.38
CA GLU A 57 -20.54 -0.13 -0.25
C GLU A 57 -19.36 0.59 0.42
N THR A 58 -18.27 -0.14 0.70
CA THR A 58 -17.07 0.46 1.26
C THR A 58 -16.45 1.47 0.31
N ALA A 59 -16.36 1.16 -0.99
CA ALA A 59 -15.85 2.09 -1.99
C ALA A 59 -16.66 3.39 -2.04
N GLN A 60 -17.98 3.33 -1.91
CA GLN A 60 -18.85 4.51 -1.85
C GLN A 60 -18.60 5.36 -0.61
N ARG A 61 -18.40 4.73 0.57
CA ARG A 61 -18.07 5.45 1.81
C ARG A 61 -16.76 6.23 1.68
N TYR A 62 -15.73 5.64 1.08
CA TYR A 62 -14.47 6.34 0.81
C TYR A 62 -14.61 7.43 -0.26
N ALA A 63 -15.39 7.17 -1.33
CA ALA A 63 -15.63 8.16 -2.37
C ALA A 63 -16.33 9.43 -1.82
N ALA A 64 -17.21 9.29 -0.82
CA ALA A 64 -17.81 10.42 -0.11
C ALA A 64 -16.79 11.29 0.65
N MET A 65 -15.61 10.73 0.94
CA MET A 65 -14.46 11.44 1.53
C MET A 65 -13.40 11.84 0.48
N HIS A 66 -13.71 11.74 -0.82
CA HIS A 66 -12.76 11.95 -1.93
C HIS A 66 -11.52 11.04 -1.90
N GLU A 67 -11.68 9.84 -1.35
CA GLU A 67 -10.67 8.80 -1.26
C GLU A 67 -11.02 7.63 -2.16
N TYR A 68 -10.03 7.12 -2.89
CA TYR A 68 -10.19 6.08 -3.92
C TYR A 68 -9.12 5.00 -3.80
N PRO A 69 -9.37 3.77 -4.28
CA PRO A 69 -8.35 2.73 -4.31
C PRO A 69 -7.09 3.20 -5.05
N VAL A 70 -5.91 2.91 -4.50
CA VAL A 70 -4.66 3.27 -5.18
C VAL A 70 -4.52 2.41 -6.44
N ALA A 71 -4.38 3.07 -7.59
CA ALA A 71 -4.26 2.39 -8.87
C ALA A 71 -2.90 1.67 -9.00
N ASP A 72 -2.94 0.37 -9.35
CA ASP A 72 -1.74 -0.37 -9.77
C ASP A 72 -1.38 -0.02 -11.22
N ASP A 73 -0.72 1.13 -11.37
CA ASP A 73 -0.25 1.70 -12.63
C ASP A 73 1.24 1.40 -12.90
N LEU A 74 1.84 0.47 -12.14
CA LEU A 74 3.28 0.19 -12.21
C LEU A 74 3.73 -0.31 -13.58
N GLY A 75 2.85 -0.94 -14.37
CA GLY A 75 3.16 -1.43 -15.71
C GLY A 75 4.51 -2.17 -15.78
N ASN A 76 5.39 -1.70 -16.67
CA ASN A 76 6.77 -2.16 -16.83
C ASN A 76 7.80 -1.25 -16.12
N SER A 77 7.35 -0.28 -15.30
CA SER A 77 8.22 0.66 -14.58
C SER A 77 9.12 -0.04 -13.55
N LEU A 78 8.76 -1.26 -13.14
CA LEU A 78 9.58 -2.14 -12.32
C LEU A 78 9.72 -3.53 -12.96
N PRO A 79 10.88 -4.19 -12.79
CA PRO A 79 11.03 -5.62 -13.08
C PRO A 79 9.97 -6.46 -12.34
N THR A 80 9.39 -7.45 -13.01
CA THR A 80 8.31 -8.28 -12.46
C THR A 80 8.68 -8.97 -11.15
N ASN A 81 9.96 -9.34 -10.97
CA ASN A 81 10.46 -9.96 -9.74
C ASN A 81 10.46 -9.01 -8.52
N LYS A 82 10.34 -7.69 -8.71
CA LYS A 82 10.22 -6.72 -7.62
C LYS A 82 8.78 -6.50 -7.15
N VAL A 83 7.78 -6.94 -7.91
CA VAL A 83 6.38 -6.63 -7.65
C VAL A 83 5.63 -7.86 -7.14
N ILE A 84 5.20 -7.83 -5.88
CA ILE A 84 4.48 -8.92 -5.24
C ILE A 84 3.00 -8.54 -5.13
N ARG A 85 2.17 -9.15 -5.97
CA ARG A 85 0.72 -8.96 -5.98
C ARG A 85 0.03 -10.03 -5.16
N ALA A 86 -0.77 -9.64 -4.18
CA ALA A 86 -1.50 -10.58 -3.32
C ALA A 86 -2.86 -10.02 -2.88
N LYS A 87 -3.80 -10.91 -2.56
CA LYS A 87 -5.04 -10.52 -1.88
C LYS A 87 -4.70 -10.21 -0.42
N LEU A 88 -4.71 -8.95 -0.03
CA LEU A 88 -4.25 -8.52 1.29
C LEU A 88 -5.33 -7.88 2.14
N LEU A 89 -6.54 -7.67 1.62
CA LEU A 89 -7.62 -7.06 2.39
C LEU A 89 -8.12 -7.98 3.52
N ALA A 90 -8.36 -7.41 4.70
CA ALA A 90 -9.04 -8.08 5.81
C ALA A 90 -10.50 -8.40 5.45
N LYS A 91 -11.07 -9.46 6.05
CA LYS A 91 -12.46 -9.86 5.79
C LYS A 91 -13.50 -9.00 6.51
N ASN A 92 -13.10 -8.35 7.60
CA ASN A 92 -14.00 -7.57 8.44
C ASN A 92 -13.62 -6.09 8.32
N LEU A 93 -14.61 -5.24 8.06
CA LEU A 93 -14.48 -3.79 8.19
C LEU A 93 -14.49 -3.48 9.69
N GLU A 94 -13.56 -2.64 10.15
CA GLU A 94 -13.69 -2.09 11.50
C GLU A 94 -14.67 -0.92 11.44
N GLU A 95 -15.78 -1.04 12.15
CA GLU A 95 -16.67 0.09 12.36
C GLU A 95 -15.97 1.16 13.21
N ALA A 96 -16.34 2.43 12.96
CA ALA A 96 -15.90 3.53 13.79
C ALA A 96 -16.34 3.28 15.24
N VAL A 97 -15.45 3.53 16.21
CA VAL A 97 -15.83 3.39 17.63
C VAL A 97 -16.73 4.57 17.99
N PRO A 98 -17.92 4.34 18.58
CA PRO A 98 -18.76 5.44 19.05
C PRO A 98 -18.02 6.31 20.07
N GLY A 99 -17.95 7.63 19.83
CA GLY A 99 -17.28 8.59 20.71
C GLY A 99 -15.82 8.89 20.35
N ASP A 100 -15.25 8.21 19.36
CA ASP A 100 -13.91 8.51 18.85
C ASP A 100 -14.02 9.54 17.72
N GLY A 101 -13.47 10.75 17.94
CA GLY A 101 -13.54 11.86 16.97
C GLY A 101 -12.60 11.68 15.76
N VAL A 102 -11.78 10.63 15.77
CA VAL A 102 -10.86 10.31 14.68
C VAL A 102 -11.55 9.36 13.69
N PRO A 103 -11.74 9.77 12.42
CA PRO A 103 -12.23 8.86 11.39
C PRO A 103 -11.21 7.72 11.21
N ARG A 104 -11.57 6.51 11.64
CA ARG A 104 -10.72 5.32 11.44
C ARG A 104 -10.91 4.79 10.02
N SER A 105 -9.81 4.33 9.41
CA SER A 105 -9.85 3.64 8.10
C SER A 105 -10.68 2.35 8.20
N LEU A 106 -11.75 2.27 7.41
CA LEU A 106 -12.64 1.11 7.30
C LEU A 106 -11.90 -0.13 6.74
N LEU A 107 -10.96 0.10 5.82
CA LEU A 107 -10.14 -0.94 5.18
C LEU A 107 -8.79 -1.10 5.88
N ARG A 108 -8.37 -2.36 6.02
CA ARG A 108 -7.08 -2.75 6.61
C ARG A 108 -6.46 -3.92 5.87
N HIS A 109 -5.14 -3.97 5.94
CA HIS A 109 -4.40 -5.16 5.56
C HIS A 109 -4.66 -6.30 6.55
N ASP A 110 -4.94 -7.49 6.02
CA ASP A 110 -5.02 -8.73 6.78
C ASP A 110 -3.62 -9.13 7.27
N LYS A 111 -3.45 -9.14 8.58
CA LYS A 111 -2.17 -9.46 9.24
C LYS A 111 -1.60 -10.81 8.80
N GLN A 112 -2.43 -11.83 8.64
CA GLN A 112 -1.97 -13.18 8.29
C GLN A 112 -1.59 -13.27 6.81
N LYS A 113 -2.37 -12.65 5.91
CA LYS A 113 -2.04 -12.59 4.48
C LYS A 113 -0.77 -11.78 4.25
N LEU A 114 -0.61 -10.66 4.97
CA LEU A 114 0.60 -9.84 4.89
C LEU A 114 1.82 -10.62 5.40
N LYS A 115 1.72 -11.28 6.56
CA LYS A 115 2.80 -12.15 7.08
C LYS A 115 3.26 -13.19 6.06
N ARG A 116 2.31 -13.90 5.43
CA ARG A 116 2.62 -14.91 4.40
C ARG A 116 3.28 -14.30 3.16
N THR A 117 2.88 -13.08 2.80
CA THR A 117 3.45 -12.36 1.65
C THR A 117 4.87 -11.86 1.94
N LEU A 118 5.13 -11.38 3.16
CA LEU A 118 6.44 -10.93 3.60
C LEU A 118 7.50 -12.03 3.54
N VAL A 119 7.16 -13.28 3.86
CA VAL A 119 8.10 -14.42 3.76
C VAL A 119 8.62 -14.57 2.32
N LYS A 120 7.78 -14.30 1.31
CA LYS A 120 8.18 -14.41 -0.11
C LYS A 120 9.25 -13.38 -0.48
N VAL A 121 9.27 -12.20 0.17
CA VAL A 121 10.28 -11.16 -0.08
C VAL A 121 11.69 -11.67 0.21
N PHE A 122 11.86 -12.57 1.18
CA PHE A 122 13.15 -13.15 1.52
C PHE A 122 13.63 -14.23 0.53
N GLN A 123 12.76 -14.68 -0.38
CA GLN A 123 13.08 -15.69 -1.40
C GLN A 123 13.43 -15.07 -2.77
N ILE A 124 13.36 -13.74 -2.89
CA ILE A 124 13.71 -12.95 -4.08
C ILE A 124 15.18 -12.54 -4.03
#